data_AF-A0A7W1JQ49-F1
#
_entry.id   AF-A0A7W1JQ49-F1
#
_cell.length_a   1.000
_cell.length_b   1.000
_cell.length_c   1.000
_cell.angle_alpha   90.00
_cell.angle_beta   90.00
_cell.angle_gamma   90.00
#
_symmetry.space_group_name_H-M   'P 1'
#
loop_
_entity.id
_entity.type
_entity.pdbx_description
1 polymer ?
#
loop_
_entity_poly.entity_id
_entity_poly.type
_entity_poly.pdbx_seq_one_letter_code
_entity_poly.pdbx_strand_id
1 'polypeptide(L)'
;MKAPLVLVSAAVLVTSSLADKVDSLVGQQMNLHHIPGVTVAVIKGGKIAKARGYGLASLELNSKADRDTVYEIGSVTKQFTATAIMMLVEAGKVGLDVGVRKYLPEAPEKWEAVTVRHMLTHTSGIFNYTNVVPFLALGKRDYTQDQILKMVSDLKLNFAPGDKFEYSNTNYYLLGMIIERVSGDRYWTFMEDRIFGPLGMSHTRNGDPKTVIENRSAGYFWNGKIWLNMAPLTSTAGWAAGSLVSTVDDMAKWDAALYTEKLLKTESLKHMFTPAKLKDGKDVDMGYGFGWANMESNGHPHAAHGGGTAGFSSNISRFPKDKLTVVVLTNLAGFDAGAIAKGIAELYVPDLRAKPIKDKDPKTTAFIRKVVDEIIDGTISKDLFTGEARDEILRNLPPAREFLVSLGRLKSMTLLADKVTGGQRELTYRTEFEKGTLTLNVSLTQEAKIAAISFTP
;
A
#
# COMPACT_ATOMS: atom_id res chain seq x y z
N MET A 1 50.76 14.07 -32.00
CA MET A 1 49.29 13.93 -31.98
C MET A 1 48.91 12.95 -30.88
N LYS A 2 48.38 13.43 -29.74
CA LYS A 2 47.89 12.58 -28.65
C LYS A 2 46.38 12.40 -28.82
N ALA A 3 45.92 11.16 -28.90
CA ALA A 3 44.51 10.82 -28.97
C ALA A 3 43.79 11.20 -27.65
N PRO A 4 42.52 11.65 -27.67
CA PRO A 4 41.80 11.97 -26.46
C PRO A 4 41.31 10.69 -25.79
N LEU A 5 41.57 10.58 -24.49
CA LEU A 5 41.02 9.55 -23.62
C LEU A 5 39.52 9.85 -23.43
N VAL A 6 38.65 9.06 -24.07
CA VAL A 6 37.21 9.12 -23.84
C VAL A 6 36.91 8.49 -22.48
N LEU A 7 36.63 9.31 -21.47
CA LEU A 7 35.97 8.87 -20.24
C LEU A 7 34.53 8.48 -20.58
N VAL A 8 34.30 7.20 -20.83
CA VAL A 8 32.94 6.64 -20.85
C VAL A 8 32.46 6.60 -19.41
N SER A 9 31.36 7.31 -19.14
CA SER A 9 30.80 7.52 -17.81
C SER A 9 30.30 6.20 -17.19
N ALA A 10 30.70 5.94 -15.95
CA ALA A 10 30.23 4.79 -15.15
C ALA A 10 28.73 4.89 -14.76
N ALA A 11 28.03 5.96 -15.13
CA ALA A 11 26.63 6.19 -14.76
C ALA A 11 25.63 5.36 -15.58
N VAL A 12 25.97 4.95 -16.81
CA VAL A 12 25.03 4.22 -17.70
C VAL A 12 24.95 2.72 -17.37
N LEU A 13 26.05 2.13 -16.89
CA LEU A 13 26.13 0.70 -16.54
C LEU A 13 25.38 0.33 -15.25
N VAL A 14 25.30 1.25 -14.30
CA VAL A 14 24.59 0.99 -13.02
C VAL A 14 23.07 0.97 -13.24
N THR A 15 22.54 1.86 -14.08
CA THR A 15 21.09 1.93 -14.36
C THR A 15 20.55 0.71 -15.09
N SER A 16 21.29 0.15 -16.08
CA SER A 16 20.85 -1.06 -16.78
C SER A 16 20.84 -2.27 -15.85
N SER A 17 21.90 -2.47 -15.07
CA SER A 17 21.99 -3.59 -14.12
C SER A 17 20.91 -3.55 -13.04
N LEU A 18 20.48 -2.35 -12.64
CA LEU A 18 19.42 -2.17 -11.66
C LEU A 18 18.04 -2.40 -12.27
N ALA A 19 17.83 -1.99 -13.53
CA ALA A 19 16.61 -2.28 -14.27
C ALA A 19 16.40 -3.80 -14.37
N ASP A 20 17.44 -4.58 -14.66
CA ASP A 20 17.35 -6.03 -14.74
C ASP A 20 17.00 -6.68 -13.39
N LYS A 21 17.54 -6.15 -12.28
CA LYS A 21 17.18 -6.61 -10.92
C LYS A 21 15.72 -6.31 -10.57
N VAL A 22 15.20 -5.15 -10.98
CA VAL A 22 13.77 -4.84 -10.81
C VAL A 22 12.91 -5.79 -11.65
N ASP A 23 13.29 -6.07 -12.90
CA ASP A 23 12.56 -7.03 -13.74
C ASP A 23 12.52 -8.41 -13.10
N SER A 24 13.66 -8.89 -12.60
CA SER A 24 13.77 -10.17 -11.90
C SER A 24 12.90 -10.21 -10.65
N LEU A 25 12.94 -9.16 -9.81
CA LEU A 25 12.14 -9.10 -8.59
C LEU A 25 10.65 -9.13 -8.92
N VAL A 26 10.19 -8.28 -9.85
CA VAL A 26 8.78 -8.23 -10.25
C VAL A 26 8.33 -9.58 -10.83
N GLY A 27 9.12 -10.18 -11.72
CA GLY A 27 8.81 -11.50 -12.29
C GLY A 27 8.70 -12.61 -11.24
N GLN A 28 9.59 -12.61 -10.24
CA GLN A 28 9.51 -13.55 -9.11
C GLN A 28 8.22 -13.37 -8.29
N GLN A 29 7.86 -12.12 -8.00
CA GLN A 29 6.64 -11.80 -7.26
C GLN A 29 5.38 -12.17 -8.02
N MET A 30 5.37 -11.93 -9.34
CA MET A 30 4.26 -12.34 -10.19
C MET A 30 4.07 -13.86 -10.20
N ASN A 31 5.16 -14.61 -10.35
CA ASN A 31 5.11 -16.08 -10.35
C ASN A 31 4.66 -16.63 -8.99
N LEU A 32 5.19 -16.09 -7.88
CA LEU A 32 4.84 -16.52 -6.54
C LEU A 32 3.35 -16.29 -6.23
N HIS A 33 2.87 -15.09 -6.52
CA HIS A 33 1.53 -14.65 -6.10
C HIS A 33 0.49 -14.80 -7.20
N HIS A 34 0.85 -15.37 -8.35
CA HIS A 34 -0.03 -15.53 -9.51
C HIS A 34 -0.62 -14.19 -9.98
N ILE A 35 0.19 -13.13 -9.99
CA ILE A 35 -0.24 -11.79 -10.40
C ILE A 35 -0.36 -11.78 -11.94
N PRO A 36 -1.56 -11.52 -12.51
CA PRO A 36 -1.72 -11.48 -13.96
C PRO A 36 -0.92 -10.36 -14.62
N GLY A 37 -1.02 -9.15 -14.05
CA GLY A 37 -0.34 -7.97 -14.54
C GLY A 37 0.00 -6.96 -13.44
N VAL A 38 1.16 -6.32 -13.59
CA VAL A 38 1.65 -5.27 -12.70
C VAL A 38 2.36 -4.21 -13.52
N THR A 39 2.12 -2.95 -13.18
CA THR A 39 2.87 -1.82 -13.71
C THR A 39 3.58 -1.12 -12.57
N VAL A 40 4.88 -0.87 -12.73
CA VAL A 40 5.72 -0.22 -11.73
C VAL A 40 6.30 1.08 -12.28
N ALA A 41 6.41 2.09 -11.42
CA ALA A 41 7.29 3.24 -11.66
C ALA A 41 8.26 3.43 -10.50
N VAL A 42 9.51 3.73 -10.84
CA VAL A 42 10.55 4.16 -9.91
C VAL A 42 10.95 5.57 -10.28
N ILE A 43 10.69 6.52 -9.37
CA ILE A 43 11.07 7.91 -9.50
C ILE A 43 12.26 8.14 -8.59
N LYS A 44 13.40 8.55 -9.14
CA LYS A 44 14.64 8.83 -8.39
C LYS A 44 15.17 10.21 -8.76
N GLY A 45 15.38 11.06 -7.76
CA GLY A 45 15.88 12.42 -7.98
C GLY A 45 14.96 13.27 -8.86
N GLY A 46 13.64 13.06 -8.77
CA GLY A 46 12.63 13.77 -9.55
C GLY A 46 12.49 13.33 -11.01
N LYS A 47 13.13 12.21 -11.40
CA LYS A 47 13.03 11.64 -12.76
C LYS A 47 12.53 10.21 -12.69
N ILE A 48 11.76 9.79 -13.69
CA ILE A 48 11.36 8.40 -13.88
C ILE A 48 12.62 7.61 -14.28
N ALA A 49 13.16 6.82 -13.34
CA ALA A 49 14.25 5.89 -13.58
C ALA A 49 13.74 4.62 -14.27
N LYS A 50 12.49 4.25 -14.00
CA LYS A 50 11.79 3.12 -14.64
C LYS A 50 10.28 3.34 -14.63
N ALA A 51 9.61 3.02 -15.73
CA ALA A 51 8.16 2.87 -15.81
C ALA A 51 7.86 1.72 -16.78
N ARG A 52 7.28 0.61 -16.30
CA ARG A 52 7.12 -0.60 -17.10
C ARG A 52 5.97 -1.46 -16.61
N GLY A 53 5.18 -1.99 -17.55
CA GLY A 53 4.21 -3.04 -17.33
C GLY A 53 4.80 -4.44 -17.54
N TYR A 54 4.28 -5.40 -16.78
CA TYR A 54 4.64 -6.81 -16.81
C TYR A 54 3.36 -7.65 -16.84
N GLY A 55 3.36 -8.72 -17.62
CA GLY A 55 2.21 -9.61 -17.76
C GLY A 55 1.07 -8.99 -18.55
N LEU A 56 -0.17 -9.26 -18.11
CA LEU A 56 -1.39 -8.97 -18.85
C LEU A 56 -2.32 -8.03 -18.08
N ALA A 57 -2.78 -6.99 -18.77
CA ALA A 57 -3.87 -6.13 -18.32
C ALA A 57 -5.23 -6.84 -18.40
N SER A 58 -5.38 -7.79 -19.33
CA SER A 58 -6.51 -8.73 -19.36
C SER A 58 -6.05 -10.12 -19.81
N LEU A 59 -6.38 -11.12 -19.00
CA LEU A 59 -6.20 -12.54 -19.29
C LEU A 59 -7.10 -12.98 -20.47
N GLU A 60 -8.36 -12.56 -20.50
CA GLU A 60 -9.33 -12.96 -21.54
C GLU A 60 -8.97 -12.43 -22.92
N LEU A 61 -8.47 -11.19 -22.97
CA LEU A 61 -8.11 -10.52 -24.22
C LEU A 61 -6.63 -10.71 -24.58
N ASN A 62 -5.84 -11.34 -23.72
CA ASN A 62 -4.39 -11.43 -23.84
C ASN A 62 -3.73 -10.06 -24.09
N SER A 63 -4.27 -9.00 -23.47
CA SER A 63 -3.74 -7.65 -23.61
C SER A 63 -2.61 -7.44 -22.61
N LYS A 64 -1.48 -6.90 -23.09
CA LYS A 64 -0.29 -6.67 -22.26
C LYS A 64 -0.52 -5.50 -21.30
N ALA A 65 0.01 -5.63 -20.09
CA ALA A 65 0.18 -4.49 -19.21
C ALA A 65 1.34 -3.61 -19.71
N ASP A 66 1.15 -2.30 -19.71
CA ASP A 66 2.14 -1.30 -20.08
C ASP A 66 1.99 -0.02 -19.22
N ARG A 67 2.88 0.96 -19.39
CA ARG A 67 2.97 2.19 -18.59
C ARG A 67 1.68 3.02 -18.55
N ASP A 68 0.86 2.93 -19.58
CA ASP A 68 -0.41 3.63 -19.75
C ASP A 68 -1.62 2.77 -19.36
N THR A 69 -1.40 1.54 -18.88
CA THR A 69 -2.48 0.70 -18.34
C THR A 69 -3.09 1.37 -17.11
N VAL A 70 -4.42 1.50 -17.13
CA VAL A 70 -5.22 2.16 -16.10
C VAL A 70 -5.71 1.12 -15.08
N TYR A 71 -5.36 1.33 -13.82
CA TYR A 71 -5.73 0.46 -12.68
C TYR A 71 -6.58 1.22 -11.68
N GLU A 72 -7.44 0.52 -10.95
CA GLU A 72 -8.06 1.06 -9.74
C GLU A 72 -7.00 1.19 -8.64
N ILE A 73 -6.85 2.40 -8.08
CA ILE A 73 -5.84 2.67 -7.04
C ILE A 73 -6.40 2.59 -5.62
N GLY A 74 -7.70 2.26 -5.50
CA GLY A 74 -8.37 2.06 -4.22
C GLY A 74 -8.09 3.19 -3.24
N SER A 75 -7.72 2.84 -2.02
CA SER A 75 -7.52 3.79 -0.93
C SER A 75 -6.36 4.78 -1.11
N VAL A 76 -5.49 4.64 -2.13
CA VAL A 76 -4.56 5.72 -2.51
C VAL A 76 -5.31 7.01 -2.87
N THR A 77 -6.58 6.89 -3.29
CA THR A 77 -7.54 8.00 -3.47
C THR A 77 -7.56 8.99 -2.29
N LYS A 78 -7.39 8.50 -1.05
CA LYS A 78 -7.46 9.31 0.17
C LYS A 78 -6.43 10.44 0.20
N GLN A 79 -5.28 10.27 -0.46
CA GLN A 79 -4.26 11.31 -0.58
C GLN A 79 -4.78 12.54 -1.33
N PHE A 80 -5.56 12.31 -2.37
CA PHE A 80 -6.17 13.36 -3.20
C PHE A 80 -7.28 14.06 -2.45
N THR A 81 -8.15 13.30 -1.77
CA THR A 81 -9.21 13.84 -0.89
C THR A 81 -8.64 14.70 0.22
N ALA A 82 -7.59 14.22 0.90
CA ALA A 82 -6.91 14.99 1.94
C ALA A 82 -6.29 16.28 1.39
N THR A 83 -5.70 16.22 0.19
CA THR A 83 -5.14 17.40 -0.49
C THR A 83 -6.21 18.43 -0.81
N ALA A 84 -7.36 18.01 -1.34
CA ALA A 84 -8.49 18.89 -1.61
C ALA A 84 -9.03 19.56 -0.33
N ILE A 85 -9.13 18.81 0.78
CA ILE A 85 -9.48 19.38 2.08
C ILE A 85 -8.46 20.43 2.50
N MET A 86 -7.16 20.14 2.38
CA MET A 86 -6.11 21.11 2.72
C MET A 86 -6.12 22.35 1.82
N MET A 87 -6.50 22.24 0.54
CA MET A 87 -6.71 23.42 -0.32
C MET A 87 -7.83 24.30 0.20
N LEU A 88 -8.92 23.69 0.70
CA LEU A 88 -10.03 24.42 1.31
C LEU A 88 -9.65 24.99 2.69
N VAL A 89 -8.73 24.35 3.42
CA VAL A 89 -8.13 24.89 4.66
C VAL A 89 -7.29 26.12 4.36
N GLU A 90 -6.42 26.08 3.35
CA GLU A 90 -5.62 27.24 2.93
C GLU A 90 -6.48 28.40 2.45
N ALA A 91 -7.62 28.11 1.82
CA ALA A 91 -8.61 29.10 1.40
C ALA A 91 -9.46 29.64 2.57
N GLY A 92 -9.23 29.19 3.81
CA GLY A 92 -10.00 29.60 5.00
C GLY A 92 -11.44 29.09 5.03
N LYS A 93 -11.81 28.16 4.15
CA LYS A 93 -13.17 27.63 4.03
C LYS A 93 -13.42 26.41 4.94
N VAL A 94 -12.37 25.62 5.20
CA VAL A 94 -12.40 24.48 6.13
C VAL A 94 -11.45 24.72 7.29
N GLY A 95 -11.87 24.40 8.51
CA GLY A 95 -11.00 24.38 9.68
C GLY A 95 -10.74 22.94 10.12
N LEU A 96 -9.48 22.60 10.40
CA LEU A 96 -9.10 21.24 10.80
C LEU A 96 -9.76 20.83 12.12
N ASP A 97 -9.83 21.75 13.08
CA ASP A 97 -10.37 21.47 14.42
C ASP A 97 -11.86 21.86 14.55
N VAL A 98 -12.53 22.03 13.42
CA VAL A 98 -13.96 22.34 13.35
C VAL A 98 -14.76 21.03 13.26
N GLY A 99 -15.86 20.97 14.01
CA GLY A 99 -16.78 19.84 14.05
C GLY A 99 -17.45 19.55 12.69
N VAL A 100 -17.63 18.27 12.37
CA VAL A 100 -18.20 17.79 11.09
C VAL A 100 -19.58 18.38 10.80
N ARG A 101 -20.41 18.58 11.84
CA ARG A 101 -21.78 19.09 11.72
C ARG A 101 -21.87 20.54 11.24
N LYS A 102 -20.78 21.32 11.36
CA LYS A 102 -20.72 22.67 10.76
C LYS A 102 -20.79 22.61 9.23
N TYR A 103 -20.25 21.54 8.64
CA TYR A 103 -20.23 21.35 7.20
C TYR A 103 -21.36 20.42 6.74
N LEU A 104 -21.69 19.41 7.54
CA LEU A 104 -22.75 18.44 7.26
C LEU A 104 -23.79 18.47 8.39
N PRO A 105 -24.73 19.43 8.41
CA PRO A 105 -25.76 19.54 9.45
C PRO A 105 -26.60 18.27 9.63
N GLU A 106 -26.72 17.47 8.57
CA GLU A 106 -27.38 16.17 8.53
C GLU A 106 -26.61 15.05 9.27
N ALA A 107 -25.34 15.28 9.64
CA ALA A 107 -24.59 14.31 10.41
C ALA A 107 -25.17 14.16 11.84
N PRO A 108 -25.19 12.93 12.41
CA PRO A 108 -25.76 12.66 13.72
C PRO A 108 -25.21 13.56 14.84
N GLU A 109 -26.07 13.98 15.77
CA GLU A 109 -25.69 14.82 16.93
C GLU A 109 -24.55 14.20 17.76
N LYS A 110 -24.52 12.87 17.90
CA LYS A 110 -23.43 12.14 18.58
C LYS A 110 -22.05 12.31 17.94
N TRP A 111 -21.96 12.89 16.74
CA TRP A 111 -20.70 13.23 16.06
C TRP A 111 -20.27 14.68 16.30
N GLU A 112 -20.92 15.43 17.19
CA GLU A 112 -20.60 16.85 17.49
C GLU A 112 -19.10 17.07 17.76
N ALA A 113 -18.46 16.16 18.49
CA ALA A 113 -17.03 16.23 18.84
C ALA A 113 -16.08 15.72 17.73
N VAL A 114 -16.60 15.16 16.63
CA VAL A 114 -15.78 14.71 15.51
C VAL A 114 -15.38 15.90 14.67
N THR A 115 -14.08 16.17 14.55
CA THR A 115 -13.55 17.25 13.73
C THR A 115 -13.09 16.76 12.36
N VAL A 116 -12.84 17.70 11.44
CA VAL A 116 -12.20 17.40 10.14
C VAL A 116 -10.86 16.68 10.33
N ARG A 117 -10.05 17.10 11.30
CA ARG A 117 -8.78 16.47 11.66
C ARG A 117 -9.00 15.01 12.05
N HIS A 118 -9.96 14.73 12.94
CA HIS A 118 -10.25 13.36 13.35
C HIS A 118 -10.62 12.44 12.18
N MET A 119 -11.32 12.97 11.16
CA MET A 119 -11.63 12.20 9.96
C MET A 119 -10.39 11.95 9.11
N LEU A 120 -9.57 12.98 8.86
CA LEU A 120 -8.32 12.86 8.09
C LEU A 120 -7.33 11.87 8.72
N THR A 121 -7.32 11.74 10.05
CA THR A 121 -6.36 10.90 10.80
C THR A 121 -6.92 9.56 11.24
N HIS A 122 -8.16 9.23 10.87
CA HIS A 122 -8.85 8.02 11.33
C HIS A 122 -8.96 7.89 12.87
N THR A 123 -9.12 9.01 13.56
CA THR A 123 -9.34 9.05 15.02
C THR A 123 -10.75 9.53 15.38
N SER A 124 -11.71 9.46 14.46
CA SER A 124 -13.08 9.93 14.66
C SER A 124 -13.94 9.01 15.53
N GLY A 125 -13.63 7.71 15.59
CA GLY A 125 -14.51 6.70 16.15
C GLY A 125 -15.74 6.38 15.29
N ILE A 126 -15.89 6.99 14.11
CA ILE A 126 -17.04 6.75 13.22
C ILE A 126 -16.94 5.36 12.60
N PHE A 127 -18.00 4.57 12.78
CA PHE A 127 -18.11 3.21 12.25
C PHE A 127 -17.85 3.17 10.73
N ASN A 128 -17.09 2.17 10.28
CA ASN A 128 -16.76 1.99 8.87
C ASN A 128 -17.93 1.34 8.12
N TYR A 129 -18.56 2.03 7.16
CA TYR A 129 -19.74 1.51 6.45
C TYR A 129 -19.45 0.20 5.68
N THR A 130 -18.19 -0.03 5.29
CA THR A 130 -17.77 -1.29 4.63
C THR A 130 -17.75 -2.51 5.57
N ASN A 131 -17.95 -2.29 6.87
CA ASN A 131 -18.14 -3.36 7.86
C ASN A 131 -19.64 -3.63 8.14
N VAL A 132 -20.55 -2.76 7.68
CA VAL A 132 -22.01 -2.99 7.76
C VAL A 132 -22.46 -3.93 6.66
N VAL A 133 -21.98 -3.67 5.43
CA VAL A 133 -22.19 -4.52 4.26
C VAL A 133 -20.82 -4.75 3.63
N PRO A 134 -20.43 -6.01 3.37
CA PRO A 134 -19.13 -6.31 2.75
C PRO A 134 -18.92 -5.49 1.47
N PHE A 135 -17.73 -4.93 1.30
CA PHE A 135 -17.42 -4.00 0.19
C PHE A 135 -17.75 -4.57 -1.20
N LEU A 136 -17.49 -5.86 -1.44
CA LEU A 136 -17.85 -6.53 -2.70
C LEU A 136 -19.37 -6.57 -2.95
N ALA A 137 -20.19 -6.60 -1.90
CA ALA A 137 -21.65 -6.52 -2.02
C ALA A 137 -22.12 -5.07 -2.21
N LEU A 138 -21.49 -4.11 -1.54
CA LEU A 138 -21.73 -2.67 -1.77
C LEU A 138 -21.43 -2.28 -3.22
N GLY A 139 -20.38 -2.84 -3.82
CA GLY A 139 -20.03 -2.49 -5.20
C GLY A 139 -21.01 -2.99 -6.28
N LYS A 140 -22.07 -3.74 -5.92
CA LYS A 140 -23.03 -4.31 -6.89
C LYS A 140 -24.16 -3.36 -7.32
N ARG A 141 -24.32 -2.21 -6.67
CA ARG A 141 -25.34 -1.21 -7.03
C ARG A 141 -24.90 0.19 -6.65
N ASP A 142 -25.48 1.19 -7.29
CA ASP A 142 -25.21 2.59 -6.96
C ASP A 142 -25.84 2.99 -5.62
N TYR A 143 -25.21 3.97 -4.98
CA TYR A 143 -25.62 4.57 -3.72
C TYR A 143 -25.56 6.08 -3.83
N THR A 144 -26.56 6.77 -3.26
CA THR A 144 -26.43 8.20 -2.98
C THR A 144 -25.58 8.39 -1.72
N GLN A 145 -25.03 9.61 -1.54
CA GLN A 145 -24.27 9.95 -0.34
C GLN A 145 -25.13 9.77 0.92
N ASP A 146 -26.40 10.18 0.89
CA ASP A 146 -27.35 10.01 1.99
C ASP A 146 -27.57 8.53 2.34
N GLN A 147 -27.60 7.64 1.34
CA GLN A 147 -27.73 6.21 1.58
C GLN A 147 -26.50 5.65 2.29
N ILE A 148 -25.28 6.07 1.91
CA ILE A 148 -24.05 5.66 2.60
C ILE A 148 -24.02 6.22 4.03
N LEU A 149 -24.33 7.51 4.20
CA LEU A 149 -24.41 8.16 5.51
C LEU A 149 -25.41 7.42 6.42
N LYS A 150 -26.60 7.10 5.91
CA LYS A 150 -27.66 6.43 6.67
C LYS A 150 -27.26 5.04 7.17
N MET A 151 -26.33 4.32 6.51
CA MET A 151 -25.84 3.02 6.99
C MET A 151 -25.17 3.10 8.37
N VAL A 152 -24.57 4.24 8.69
CA VAL A 152 -23.76 4.42 9.89
C VAL A 152 -24.34 5.44 10.86
N SER A 153 -25.28 6.29 10.41
CA SER A 153 -25.87 7.36 11.22
C SER A 153 -26.49 6.88 12.54
N ASP A 154 -27.06 5.68 12.57
CA ASP A 154 -27.73 5.14 13.76
C ASP A 154 -26.78 4.35 14.68
N LEU A 155 -25.56 4.02 14.20
CA LEU A 155 -24.56 3.26 14.96
C LEU A 155 -23.79 4.12 15.98
N LYS A 156 -23.42 3.53 17.12
CA LYS A 156 -22.59 4.24 18.11
C LYS A 156 -21.18 4.46 17.54
N LEU A 157 -20.49 5.49 18.04
CA LEU A 157 -19.05 5.61 17.82
C LEU A 157 -18.34 4.40 18.47
N ASN A 158 -17.32 3.87 17.81
CA ASN A 158 -16.51 2.77 18.32
C ASN A 158 -15.67 3.19 19.54
N PHE A 159 -15.33 4.48 19.61
CA PHE A 159 -14.61 5.13 20.71
C PHE A 159 -14.82 6.65 20.63
N ALA A 160 -14.47 7.39 21.69
CA ALA A 160 -14.58 8.84 21.64
C ALA A 160 -13.53 9.45 20.70
N PRO A 161 -13.84 10.52 19.96
CA PRO A 161 -12.91 11.08 18.98
C PRO A 161 -11.57 11.46 19.61
N GLY A 162 -10.46 11.03 19.01
CA GLY A 162 -9.08 11.23 19.47
C GLY A 162 -8.52 10.15 20.39
N ASP A 163 -9.35 9.21 20.88
CA ASP A 163 -8.89 8.20 21.86
C ASP A 163 -8.10 7.06 21.23
N LYS A 164 -8.45 6.68 19.99
CA LYS A 164 -7.84 5.56 19.27
C LYS A 164 -7.70 5.89 17.78
N PHE A 165 -6.89 5.09 17.10
CA PHE A 165 -6.84 5.01 15.64
C PHE A 165 -7.67 3.81 15.19
N GLU A 166 -8.58 4.02 14.25
CA GLU A 166 -9.27 2.94 13.56
C GLU A 166 -9.64 3.38 12.14
N TYR A 167 -9.07 2.68 11.16
CA TYR A 167 -9.27 2.99 9.75
C TYR A 167 -10.75 2.86 9.35
N SER A 168 -11.30 3.92 8.79
CA SER A 168 -12.73 4.01 8.44
C SER A 168 -12.91 4.73 7.10
N ASN A 169 -13.47 4.03 6.11
CA ASN A 169 -13.77 4.61 4.80
C ASN A 169 -14.83 5.71 4.92
N THR A 170 -15.72 5.61 5.91
CA THR A 170 -16.73 6.63 6.22
C THR A 170 -16.10 8.01 6.36
N ASN A 171 -14.95 8.12 7.06
CA ASN A 171 -14.29 9.40 7.27
C ASN A 171 -13.97 10.11 5.95
N TYR A 172 -13.34 9.41 5.01
CA TYR A 172 -12.98 9.99 3.72
C TYR A 172 -14.16 10.19 2.79
N TYR A 173 -15.21 9.39 2.94
CA TYR A 173 -16.48 9.63 2.26
C TYR A 173 -17.11 10.96 2.72
N LEU A 174 -17.16 11.21 4.03
CA LEU A 174 -17.66 12.47 4.61
C LEU A 174 -16.78 13.65 4.22
N LEU A 175 -15.46 13.50 4.17
CA LEU A 175 -14.56 14.54 3.65
C LEU A 175 -14.89 14.89 2.19
N GLY A 176 -15.24 13.90 1.37
CA GLY A 176 -15.79 14.14 0.01
C GLY A 176 -17.05 15.01 0.03
N MET A 177 -18.01 14.71 0.92
CA MET A 177 -19.24 15.50 1.07
C MET A 177 -18.94 16.95 1.53
N ILE A 178 -17.96 17.13 2.42
CA ILE A 178 -17.51 18.45 2.86
C ILE A 178 -16.91 19.23 1.69
N ILE A 179 -16.10 18.59 0.83
CA ILE A 179 -15.55 19.24 -0.36
C ILE A 179 -16.69 19.78 -1.23
N GLU A 180 -17.70 18.95 -1.54
CA GLU A 180 -18.83 19.42 -2.36
C GLU A 180 -19.59 20.55 -1.69
N ARG A 181 -19.94 20.42 -0.41
CA ARG A 181 -20.71 21.43 0.32
C ARG A 181 -20.00 22.78 0.39
N VAL A 182 -18.69 22.77 0.60
CA VAL A 182 -17.92 23.99 0.86
C VAL A 182 -17.40 24.63 -0.44
N SER A 183 -17.12 23.83 -1.47
CA SER A 183 -16.71 24.35 -2.78
C SER A 183 -17.91 24.80 -3.61
N GLY A 184 -19.04 24.10 -3.53
CA GLY A 184 -20.17 24.21 -4.46
C GLY A 184 -20.02 23.34 -5.71
N ASP A 185 -18.86 22.69 -5.90
CA ASP A 185 -18.56 21.85 -7.05
C ASP A 185 -18.91 20.39 -6.75
N ARG A 186 -19.20 19.61 -7.79
CA ARG A 186 -19.20 18.15 -7.65
C ARG A 186 -17.78 17.67 -7.38
N TYR A 187 -17.62 16.63 -6.56
CA TYR A 187 -16.33 16.14 -6.10
C TYR A 187 -15.38 15.82 -7.26
N TRP A 188 -15.86 15.09 -8.28
CA TRP A 188 -15.03 14.74 -9.43
C TRP A 188 -14.67 15.95 -10.31
N THR A 189 -15.54 16.96 -10.37
CA THR A 189 -15.23 18.22 -11.05
C THR A 189 -14.16 18.99 -10.29
N PHE A 190 -14.28 19.10 -8.96
CA PHE A 190 -13.26 19.72 -8.12
C PHE A 190 -11.90 19.02 -8.28
N MET A 191 -11.87 17.69 -8.28
CA MET A 191 -10.63 16.92 -8.42
C MET A 191 -9.96 17.16 -9.79
N GLU A 192 -10.74 17.18 -10.87
CA GLU A 192 -10.23 17.47 -12.21
C GLU A 192 -9.66 18.89 -12.27
N ASP A 193 -10.44 19.90 -11.89
CA ASP A 193 -10.09 21.30 -12.10
C ASP A 193 -8.96 21.77 -11.17
N ARG A 194 -8.88 21.19 -9.96
CA ARG A 194 -7.97 21.67 -8.91
C ARG A 194 -6.73 20.81 -8.75
N ILE A 195 -6.76 19.54 -9.19
CA ILE A 195 -5.66 18.61 -9.00
C ILE A 195 -5.22 17.99 -10.32
N PHE A 196 -6.07 17.22 -11.00
CA PHE A 196 -5.63 16.39 -12.14
C PHE A 196 -5.24 17.23 -13.35
N GLY A 197 -6.10 18.16 -13.76
CA GLY A 197 -5.85 19.08 -14.87
C GLY A 197 -4.58 19.92 -14.66
N PRO A 198 -4.44 20.65 -13.53
CA PRO A 198 -3.22 21.43 -13.24
C PRO A 198 -1.94 20.59 -13.21
N LEU A 199 -2.00 19.32 -12.79
CA LEU A 199 -0.87 18.41 -12.80
C LEU A 199 -0.66 17.68 -14.14
N GLY A 200 -1.61 17.79 -15.07
CA GLY A 200 -1.60 17.06 -16.33
C GLY A 200 -1.78 15.55 -16.14
N MET A 201 -2.51 15.13 -15.10
CA MET A 201 -2.80 13.72 -14.80
C MET A 201 -4.00 13.22 -15.64
N SER A 202 -3.83 13.15 -16.95
CA SER A 202 -4.92 12.96 -17.93
C SER A 202 -5.62 11.60 -17.89
N HIS A 203 -5.03 10.60 -17.23
CA HIS A 203 -5.61 9.26 -17.06
C HIS A 203 -6.18 9.04 -15.66
N THR A 204 -5.86 9.91 -14.69
CA THR A 204 -6.44 9.87 -13.35
C THR A 204 -7.86 10.44 -13.38
N ARG A 205 -8.84 9.63 -12.98
CA ARG A 205 -10.27 10.02 -13.00
C ARG A 205 -11.12 9.10 -12.14
N ASN A 206 -12.42 9.40 -12.06
CA ASN A 206 -13.40 8.49 -11.47
C ASN A 206 -13.40 7.12 -12.20
N GLY A 207 -13.25 6.04 -11.45
CA GLY A 207 -13.23 4.66 -11.94
C GLY A 207 -14.60 4.06 -12.25
N ASP A 208 -15.57 4.87 -12.68
CA ASP A 208 -16.93 4.39 -12.96
C ASP A 208 -16.88 3.25 -14.01
N PRO A 209 -17.39 2.04 -13.69
CA PRO A 209 -17.45 0.94 -14.65
C PRO A 209 -18.25 1.25 -15.92
N LYS A 210 -19.16 2.23 -15.89
CA LYS A 210 -19.97 2.63 -17.04
C LYS A 210 -19.21 3.53 -18.02
N THR A 211 -18.11 4.15 -17.59
CA THR A 211 -17.31 5.03 -18.43
C THR A 211 -16.31 4.20 -19.23
N VAL A 212 -16.22 4.47 -20.53
CA VAL A 212 -15.18 3.88 -21.38
C VAL A 212 -13.85 4.53 -21.02
N ILE A 213 -12.92 3.71 -20.54
CA ILE A 213 -11.58 4.13 -20.13
C ILE A 213 -10.60 3.36 -21.01
N GLU A 214 -9.84 4.09 -21.83
CA GLU A 214 -8.79 3.51 -22.66
C GLU A 214 -7.73 2.84 -21.77
N ASN A 215 -7.21 1.70 -22.24
CA ASN A 215 -6.20 0.89 -21.52
C ASN A 215 -6.61 0.46 -20.10
N ARG A 216 -7.91 0.40 -19.81
CA ARG A 216 -8.41 -0.15 -18.53
C ARG A 216 -8.03 -1.62 -18.38
N SER A 217 -7.37 -1.94 -17.26
CA SER A 217 -7.13 -3.32 -16.86
C SER A 217 -8.42 -3.98 -16.37
N ALA A 218 -8.58 -5.28 -16.64
CA ALA A 218 -9.51 -6.14 -15.90
C ALA A 218 -8.89 -6.48 -14.53
N GLY A 219 -9.71 -6.76 -13.52
CA GLY A 219 -9.27 -7.09 -12.16
C GLY A 219 -9.49 -8.56 -11.84
N TYR A 220 -8.58 -9.18 -11.08
CA TYR A 220 -8.60 -10.61 -10.82
C TYR A 220 -8.43 -10.96 -9.34
N PHE A 221 -8.90 -12.15 -8.99
CA PHE A 221 -8.62 -12.80 -7.71
C PHE A 221 -8.11 -14.22 -7.96
N TRP A 222 -7.04 -14.62 -7.28
CA TRP A 222 -6.53 -15.99 -7.33
C TRP A 222 -7.10 -16.80 -6.18
N ASN A 223 -7.87 -17.85 -6.48
CA ASN A 223 -8.52 -18.68 -5.46
C ASN A 223 -7.69 -19.91 -5.01
N GLY A 224 -6.41 -19.98 -5.41
CA GLY A 224 -5.55 -21.14 -5.19
C GLY A 224 -5.55 -22.16 -6.34
N LYS A 225 -6.42 -22.01 -7.34
CA LYS A 225 -6.51 -22.94 -8.48
C LYS A 225 -6.66 -22.25 -9.83
N ILE A 226 -7.51 -21.22 -9.89
CA ILE A 226 -7.79 -20.46 -11.11
C ILE A 226 -7.89 -18.96 -10.78
N TRP A 227 -7.64 -18.14 -11.81
CA TRP A 227 -7.99 -16.72 -11.76
C TRP A 227 -9.50 -16.56 -11.94
N LEU A 228 -10.10 -15.81 -11.03
CA LEU A 228 -11.47 -15.34 -11.13
C LEU A 228 -11.44 -13.89 -11.62
N ASN A 229 -12.14 -13.61 -12.71
CA ASN A 229 -12.39 -12.24 -13.14
C ASN A 229 -13.36 -11.59 -12.16
N MET A 230 -12.92 -10.50 -11.54
CA MET A 230 -13.68 -9.77 -10.54
C MET A 230 -14.52 -8.71 -11.23
N ALA A 231 -15.84 -8.83 -11.07
CA ALA A 231 -16.78 -7.87 -11.60
C ALA A 231 -16.40 -6.44 -11.13
N PRO A 232 -16.36 -5.46 -12.04
CA PRO A 232 -16.14 -4.07 -11.66
C PRO A 232 -17.17 -3.61 -10.63
N LEU A 233 -16.72 -2.86 -9.63
CA LEU A 233 -17.61 -2.29 -8.62
C LEU A 233 -18.10 -0.91 -9.05
N THR A 234 -19.29 -0.51 -8.61
CA THR A 234 -19.72 0.88 -8.75
C THR A 234 -18.72 1.85 -8.11
N SER A 235 -18.53 3.00 -8.75
CA SER A 235 -17.70 4.07 -8.19
C SER A 235 -18.36 4.78 -7.00
N THR A 236 -19.68 4.70 -6.82
CA THR A 236 -20.38 5.45 -5.76
C THR A 236 -20.16 4.85 -4.37
N ALA A 237 -19.86 3.55 -4.28
CA ALA A 237 -19.61 2.88 -3.01
C ALA A 237 -18.25 3.26 -2.42
N GLY A 238 -17.20 3.37 -3.24
CA GLY A 238 -15.87 3.82 -2.79
C GLY A 238 -15.71 5.35 -2.80
N TRP A 239 -16.34 6.02 -3.76
CA TRP A 239 -16.28 7.45 -4.07
C TRP A 239 -14.97 8.15 -3.62
N ALA A 240 -15.05 9.17 -2.77
CA ALA A 240 -13.92 9.94 -2.25
C ALA A 240 -12.95 9.14 -1.35
N ALA A 241 -13.33 7.92 -0.95
CA ALA A 241 -12.48 7.05 -0.15
C ALA A 241 -11.66 6.06 -1.00
N GLY A 242 -12.02 5.81 -2.26
CA GLY A 242 -11.36 4.73 -3.00
C GLY A 242 -11.64 4.53 -4.49
N SER A 243 -12.36 5.43 -5.17
CA SER A 243 -12.81 5.16 -6.55
C SER A 243 -11.96 5.78 -7.65
N LEU A 244 -10.74 6.26 -7.38
CA LEU A 244 -9.86 6.70 -8.47
C LEU A 244 -9.30 5.50 -9.22
N VAL A 245 -9.17 5.71 -10.53
CA VAL A 245 -8.25 4.97 -11.38
C VAL A 245 -7.07 5.86 -11.77
N SER A 246 -5.93 5.27 -12.08
CA SER A 246 -4.75 6.01 -12.53
C SER A 246 -3.76 5.12 -13.29
N THR A 247 -2.74 5.75 -13.88
CA THR A 247 -1.54 5.09 -14.42
C THR A 247 -0.33 5.41 -13.54
N VAL A 248 0.79 4.69 -13.74
CA VAL A 248 2.03 4.99 -13.02
C VAL A 248 2.64 6.33 -13.45
N ASP A 249 2.42 6.77 -14.69
CA ASP A 249 2.91 8.06 -15.18
C ASP A 249 2.21 9.23 -14.51
N ASP A 250 0.90 9.12 -14.29
CA ASP A 250 0.15 10.15 -13.56
C ASP A 250 0.51 10.14 -12.07
N MET A 251 0.72 8.95 -11.48
CA MET A 251 1.22 8.86 -10.10
C MET A 251 2.64 9.43 -9.94
N ALA A 252 3.48 9.42 -10.99
CA ALA A 252 4.77 10.10 -10.99
C ALA A 252 4.62 11.64 -11.00
N LYS A 253 3.62 12.18 -11.72
CA LYS A 253 3.28 13.62 -11.67
C LYS A 253 2.74 14.02 -10.30
N TRP A 254 1.92 13.16 -9.70
CA TRP A 254 1.46 13.31 -8.31
C TRP A 254 2.64 13.40 -7.34
N ASP A 255 3.58 12.45 -7.39
CA ASP A 255 4.78 12.47 -6.55
C ASP A 255 5.60 13.75 -6.73
N ALA A 256 5.81 14.20 -7.98
CA ALA A 256 6.54 15.43 -8.27
C ALA A 256 5.88 16.66 -7.65
N ALA A 257 4.55 16.74 -7.68
CA ALA A 257 3.80 17.86 -7.12
C ALA A 257 4.01 17.99 -5.60
N LEU A 258 4.15 16.87 -4.88
CA LEU A 258 4.36 16.82 -3.43
C LEU A 258 5.74 17.32 -2.96
N TYR A 259 6.63 17.68 -3.87
CA TYR A 259 7.90 18.36 -3.58
C TYR A 259 7.88 19.86 -3.91
N THR A 260 6.71 20.39 -4.28
CA THR A 260 6.53 21.78 -4.73
C THR A 260 5.34 22.41 -4.02
N GLU A 261 5.22 23.74 -4.12
CA GLU A 261 4.03 24.46 -3.64
C GLU A 261 2.96 24.63 -4.73
N LYS A 262 2.96 23.77 -5.76
CA LYS A 262 2.04 23.89 -6.90
C LYS A 262 0.58 23.69 -6.50
N LEU A 263 0.31 22.83 -5.50
CA LEU A 263 -1.04 22.52 -5.03
C LEU A 263 -1.32 23.03 -3.61
N LEU A 264 -0.33 22.90 -2.72
CA LEU A 264 -0.41 23.26 -1.31
C LEU A 264 0.91 23.89 -0.88
N LYS A 265 0.87 24.81 0.07
CA LYS A 265 2.07 25.32 0.73
C LYS A 265 2.80 24.21 1.47
N THR A 266 4.11 24.38 1.64
CA THR A 266 4.99 23.43 2.33
C THR A 266 4.49 23.13 3.76
N GLU A 267 3.96 24.13 4.46
CA GLU A 267 3.39 23.94 5.81
C GLU A 267 2.13 23.05 5.80
N SER A 268 1.29 23.16 4.77
CA SER A 268 0.12 22.28 4.62
C SER A 268 0.52 20.85 4.29
N LEU A 269 1.53 20.67 3.43
CA LEU A 269 2.11 19.35 3.16
C LEU A 269 2.72 18.73 4.43
N LYS A 270 3.40 19.54 5.25
CA LYS A 270 3.94 19.09 6.54
C LYS A 270 2.84 18.55 7.46
N HIS A 271 1.67 19.18 7.52
CA HIS A 271 0.54 18.62 8.26
C HIS A 271 0.11 17.24 7.73
N MET A 272 0.10 17.05 6.41
CA MET A 272 -0.30 15.76 5.82
C MET A 272 0.67 14.63 6.16
N PHE A 273 1.98 14.92 6.23
CA PHE A 273 3.02 13.94 6.53
C PHE A 273 3.37 13.83 8.02
N THR A 274 2.70 14.58 8.90
CA THR A 274 2.92 14.49 10.34
C THR A 274 2.00 13.42 10.93
N PRO A 275 2.54 12.39 11.63
CA PRO A 275 1.74 11.44 12.39
C PRO A 275 0.77 12.13 13.35
N ALA A 276 -0.47 11.67 13.39
CA ALA A 276 -1.43 12.15 14.37
C ALA A 276 -1.08 11.68 15.78
N LYS A 277 -1.41 12.50 16.77
CA LYS A 277 -1.33 12.16 18.19
C LYS A 277 -2.70 11.82 18.74
N LEU A 278 -2.78 10.74 19.52
CA LEU A 278 -3.94 10.40 20.35
C LEU A 278 -4.00 11.33 21.57
N LYS A 279 -5.15 11.34 22.27
CA LYS A 279 -5.31 12.13 23.50
C LYS A 279 -4.32 11.77 24.60
N ASP A 280 -3.85 10.52 24.64
CA ASP A 280 -2.84 10.06 25.60
C ASP A 280 -1.39 10.44 25.19
N GLY A 281 -1.23 11.19 24.09
CA GLY A 281 0.06 11.67 23.59
C GLY A 281 0.84 10.68 22.74
N LYS A 282 0.33 9.44 22.55
CA LYS A 282 0.97 8.45 21.67
C LYS A 282 0.71 8.77 20.21
N ASP A 283 1.63 8.34 19.35
CA ASP A 283 1.38 8.32 17.91
C ASP A 283 0.31 7.30 17.57
N VAL A 284 -0.49 7.61 16.54
CA VAL A 284 -1.39 6.63 15.94
C VAL A 284 -0.62 5.50 15.26
N ASP A 285 -1.27 4.34 15.12
CA ASP A 285 -0.68 3.21 14.38
C ASP A 285 -0.26 3.61 12.97
N MET A 286 0.82 3.00 12.48
CA MET A 286 1.48 3.30 11.19
C MET A 286 1.91 4.77 11.00
N GLY A 287 1.88 5.58 12.06
CA GLY A 287 2.16 7.02 11.97
C GLY A 287 1.23 7.75 11.00
N TYR A 288 -0.04 7.33 10.94
CA TYR A 288 -1.00 7.86 9.98
C TYR A 288 -1.19 9.39 10.12
N GLY A 289 -1.00 10.10 9.01
CA GLY A 289 -1.26 11.52 8.84
C GLY A 289 -2.51 11.75 8.00
N PHE A 290 -2.50 12.72 7.09
CA PHE A 290 -3.66 12.99 6.23
C PHE A 290 -3.56 12.20 4.93
N GLY A 291 -4.03 10.96 4.94
CA GLY A 291 -4.06 10.08 3.76
C GLY A 291 -2.73 9.37 3.51
N TRP A 292 -1.85 9.34 4.50
CA TRP A 292 -0.51 8.75 4.43
C TRP A 292 -0.19 8.01 5.72
N ALA A 293 0.33 6.79 5.61
CA ALA A 293 1.07 6.14 6.68
C ALA A 293 2.51 6.68 6.66
N ASN A 294 2.94 7.33 7.74
CA ASN A 294 4.28 7.92 7.84
C ASN A 294 5.12 7.08 8.82
N MET A 295 5.83 6.12 8.26
CA MET A 295 6.66 5.16 8.97
C MET A 295 8.15 5.46 8.76
N GLU A 296 9.01 4.52 9.11
CA GLU A 296 10.43 4.53 8.76
C GLU A 296 10.91 3.17 8.25
N SER A 297 11.95 3.18 7.44
CA SER A 297 12.72 2.01 7.02
C SER A 297 14.19 2.22 7.39
N ASN A 298 14.63 1.61 8.49
CA ASN A 298 16.02 1.68 8.97
C ASN A 298 16.54 3.13 9.17
N GLY A 299 15.70 4.01 9.72
CA GLY A 299 16.02 5.43 9.92
C GLY A 299 15.85 6.32 8.68
N HIS A 300 15.23 5.79 7.62
CA HIS A 300 14.79 6.56 6.46
C HIS A 300 13.27 6.80 6.55
N PRO A 301 12.80 8.06 6.56
CA PRO A 301 11.37 8.35 6.55
C PRO A 301 10.68 7.68 5.36
N HIS A 302 9.52 7.08 5.59
CA HIS A 302 8.75 6.34 4.59
C HIS A 302 7.28 6.76 4.66
N ALA A 303 6.85 7.59 3.70
CA ALA A 303 5.45 7.96 3.55
C ALA A 303 4.81 7.07 2.49
N ALA A 304 3.78 6.32 2.87
CA ALA A 304 3.15 5.34 1.99
C ALA A 304 1.63 5.32 2.11
N HIS A 305 0.97 4.75 1.10
CA HIS A 305 -0.41 4.31 1.23
C HIS A 305 -0.67 3.15 0.26
N GLY A 306 -1.32 2.10 0.77
CA GLY A 306 -1.83 0.99 -0.04
C GLY A 306 -3.26 1.25 -0.51
N GLY A 307 -3.67 0.59 -1.58
CA GLY A 307 -5.05 0.63 -2.05
C GLY A 307 -5.49 -0.74 -2.53
N GLY A 308 -6.73 -1.10 -2.25
CA GLY A 308 -7.34 -2.33 -2.74
C GLY A 308 -8.79 -2.11 -3.15
N THR A 309 -9.21 -2.83 -4.17
CA THR A 309 -10.61 -2.95 -4.60
C THR A 309 -10.91 -4.41 -4.95
N ALA A 310 -12.02 -4.71 -5.65
CA ALA A 310 -12.45 -6.10 -5.88
C ALA A 310 -11.43 -6.96 -6.64
N GLY A 311 -10.66 -6.36 -7.55
CA GLY A 311 -9.72 -7.06 -8.43
C GLY A 311 -8.34 -6.42 -8.50
N PHE A 312 -8.03 -5.48 -7.62
CA PHE A 312 -6.85 -4.64 -7.73
C PHE A 312 -6.17 -4.42 -6.39
N SER A 313 -4.85 -4.29 -6.43
CA SER A 313 -3.99 -3.86 -5.33
C SER A 313 -2.97 -2.86 -5.84
N SER A 314 -2.71 -1.81 -5.07
CA SER A 314 -1.80 -0.71 -5.42
C SER A 314 -1.02 -0.21 -4.21
N ASN A 315 0.11 0.42 -4.47
CA ASN A 315 0.92 1.09 -3.45
C ASN A 315 1.68 2.28 -4.06
N ILE A 316 1.81 3.34 -3.28
CA ILE A 316 2.83 4.37 -3.45
C ILE A 316 3.69 4.41 -2.18
N SER A 317 5.00 4.32 -2.34
CA SER A 317 5.99 4.35 -1.26
C SER A 317 7.03 5.43 -1.54
N ARG A 318 7.09 6.45 -0.69
CA ARG A 318 7.99 7.60 -0.81
C ARG A 318 9.03 7.60 0.29
N PHE A 319 10.30 7.75 -0.11
CA PHE A 319 11.46 7.92 0.76
C PHE A 319 12.05 9.32 0.49
N PRO A 320 11.48 10.38 1.11
CA PRO A 320 11.78 11.77 0.77
C PRO A 320 13.25 12.13 1.01
N LYS A 321 13.87 11.60 2.08
CA LYS A 321 15.30 11.77 2.36
C LYS A 321 16.18 11.30 1.19
N ASP A 322 15.77 10.20 0.57
CA ASP A 322 16.51 9.56 -0.53
C ASP A 322 16.05 10.04 -1.92
N LYS A 323 15.05 10.94 -1.98
CA LYS A 323 14.39 11.38 -3.22
C LYS A 323 13.98 10.20 -4.10
N LEU A 324 13.44 9.16 -3.48
CA LEU A 324 13.01 7.93 -4.13
C LEU A 324 11.52 7.71 -3.90
N THR A 325 10.78 7.43 -4.95
CA THR A 325 9.39 6.99 -4.88
C THR A 325 9.21 5.75 -5.74
N VAL A 326 8.51 4.75 -5.22
CA VAL A 326 8.12 3.55 -5.96
C VAL A 326 6.60 3.46 -5.97
N VAL A 327 6.03 3.34 -7.16
CA VAL A 327 4.60 3.12 -7.39
C VAL A 327 4.41 1.74 -8.00
N VAL A 328 3.48 0.97 -7.45
CA VAL A 328 3.13 -0.37 -7.93
C VAL A 328 1.62 -0.46 -8.08
N LEU A 329 1.13 -0.77 -9.28
CA LEU A 329 -0.29 -0.95 -9.59
C LEU A 329 -0.47 -2.37 -10.15
N THR A 330 -1.36 -3.16 -9.56
CA THR A 330 -1.57 -4.57 -9.96
C THR A 330 -3.05 -4.88 -10.11
N ASN A 331 -3.37 -5.82 -11.00
CA ASN A 331 -4.72 -6.32 -11.19
C ASN A 331 -4.98 -7.66 -10.45
N LEU A 332 -4.37 -7.80 -9.26
CA LEU A 332 -4.64 -8.90 -8.35
C LEU A 332 -5.17 -8.35 -7.02
N ALA A 333 -6.38 -8.75 -6.65
CA ALA A 333 -6.96 -8.40 -5.36
C ALA A 333 -6.28 -9.11 -4.19
N GLY A 334 -6.22 -8.41 -3.04
CA GLY A 334 -5.71 -8.97 -1.79
C GLY A 334 -4.19 -9.13 -1.75
N PHE A 335 -3.47 -8.70 -2.79
CA PHE A 335 -2.02 -8.72 -2.82
C PHE A 335 -1.42 -7.49 -2.11
N ASP A 336 -0.32 -7.67 -1.37
CA ASP A 336 0.45 -6.56 -0.81
C ASP A 336 1.40 -5.96 -1.85
N ALA A 337 0.90 -4.99 -2.63
CA ALA A 337 1.72 -4.23 -3.58
C ALA A 337 2.87 -3.45 -2.91
N GLY A 338 2.78 -3.19 -1.59
CA GLY A 338 3.84 -2.56 -0.81
C GLY A 338 5.09 -3.43 -0.68
N ALA A 339 4.96 -4.76 -0.71
CA ALA A 339 6.09 -5.68 -0.68
C ALA A 339 6.97 -5.53 -1.94
N ILE A 340 6.36 -5.44 -3.13
CA ILE A 340 7.08 -5.14 -4.38
C ILE A 340 7.74 -3.76 -4.28
N ALA A 341 7.00 -2.75 -3.81
CA ALA A 341 7.51 -1.38 -3.72
C ALA A 341 8.73 -1.29 -2.81
N LYS A 342 8.70 -1.95 -1.64
CA LYS A 342 9.80 -2.04 -0.69
C LYS A 342 11.00 -2.77 -1.28
N GLY A 343 10.80 -3.95 -1.87
CA GLY A 343 11.89 -4.72 -2.48
C GLY A 343 12.60 -3.95 -3.59
N ILE A 344 11.84 -3.24 -4.44
CA ILE A 344 12.40 -2.33 -5.44
C ILE A 344 13.16 -1.18 -4.78
N ALA A 345 12.61 -0.55 -3.75
CA ALA A 345 13.26 0.56 -3.08
C ALA A 345 14.62 0.16 -2.49
N GLU A 346 14.71 -1.02 -1.87
CA GLU A 346 15.94 -1.58 -1.32
C GLU A 346 17.00 -1.92 -2.38
N LEU A 347 16.60 -2.14 -3.65
CA LEU A 347 17.56 -2.27 -4.75
C LEU A 347 18.22 -0.91 -5.07
N TYR A 348 17.48 0.19 -4.97
CA TYR A 348 17.97 1.55 -5.26
C TYR A 348 18.70 2.18 -4.08
N VAL A 349 18.28 1.86 -2.86
CA VAL A 349 18.86 2.38 -1.61
C VAL A 349 19.03 1.20 -0.66
N PRO A 350 20.15 0.47 -0.73
CA PRO A 350 20.42 -0.70 0.11
C PRO A 350 20.36 -0.42 1.61
N ASP A 351 20.62 0.83 2.02
CA ASP A 351 20.52 1.27 3.42
C ASP A 351 19.10 1.25 3.98
N LEU A 352 18.06 1.14 3.13
CA LEU A 352 16.68 0.90 3.60
C LEU A 352 16.51 -0.47 4.26
N ARG A 353 17.38 -1.43 3.92
CA ARG A 353 17.34 -2.79 4.47
C ARG A 353 17.67 -2.77 5.97
N ALA A 354 16.93 -3.55 6.75
CA ALA A 354 17.21 -3.72 8.18
C ALA A 354 18.66 -4.16 8.43
N LYS A 355 19.31 -3.60 9.45
CA LYS A 355 20.70 -3.95 9.76
C LYS A 355 20.78 -5.28 10.52
N PRO A 356 21.80 -6.11 10.28
CA PRO A 356 22.05 -7.29 11.09
C PRO A 356 22.20 -6.93 12.58
N ILE A 357 21.65 -7.77 13.46
CA ILE A 357 21.91 -7.71 14.89
C ILE A 357 22.85 -8.83 15.32
N LYS A 358 23.48 -8.68 16.48
CA LYS A 358 24.29 -9.75 17.05
C LYS A 358 23.39 -10.93 17.43
N ASP A 359 23.67 -12.09 16.87
CA ASP A 359 23.02 -13.33 17.25
C ASP A 359 23.52 -13.79 18.63
N LYS A 360 22.64 -13.73 19.63
CA LYS A 360 22.91 -14.16 21.01
C LYS A 360 22.58 -15.62 21.24
N ASP A 361 21.92 -16.29 20.29
CA ASP A 361 21.53 -17.69 20.37
C ASP A 361 21.69 -18.41 19.01
N PRO A 362 22.95 -18.68 18.60
CA PRO A 362 23.24 -19.31 17.32
C PRO A 362 22.64 -20.72 17.15
N LYS A 363 22.29 -21.39 18.26
CA LYS A 363 21.68 -22.73 18.22
C LYS A 363 20.27 -22.66 17.65
N THR A 364 19.47 -21.68 18.07
CA THR A 364 18.13 -21.45 17.51
C THR A 364 18.20 -21.04 16.04
N THR A 365 19.16 -20.18 15.68
CA THR A 365 19.41 -19.83 14.27
C THR A 365 19.77 -21.07 13.44
N ALA A 366 20.64 -21.95 13.92
CA ALA A 366 21.00 -23.18 13.21
C ALA A 366 19.80 -24.14 13.07
N PHE A 367 18.95 -24.24 14.09
CA PHE A 367 17.70 -24.99 14.04
C PHE A 367 16.75 -24.44 12.98
N ILE A 368 16.53 -23.12 12.94
CA ILE A 368 15.67 -22.48 11.94
C ILE A 368 16.25 -22.65 10.54
N ARG A 369 17.57 -22.55 10.36
CA ARG A 369 18.21 -22.83 9.07
C ARG A 369 17.90 -24.24 8.58
N LYS A 370 18.05 -25.23 9.46
CA LYS A 370 17.71 -26.63 9.16
C LYS A 370 16.25 -26.80 8.76
N VAL A 371 15.34 -26.08 9.42
CA VAL A 371 13.91 -26.07 9.04
C VAL A 371 13.71 -25.55 7.61
N VAL A 372 14.38 -24.47 7.20
CA VAL A 372 14.30 -23.96 5.82
C VAL A 372 14.80 -25.00 4.82
N ASP A 373 15.94 -25.64 5.10
CA ASP A 373 16.50 -26.69 4.25
C ASP A 373 15.55 -27.89 4.13
N GLU A 374 14.94 -28.34 5.24
CA GLU A 374 13.97 -29.44 5.27
C GLU A 374 12.65 -29.08 4.55
N ILE A 375 12.24 -27.81 4.54
CA ILE A 375 11.11 -27.34 3.72
C ILE A 375 11.45 -27.49 2.24
N ILE A 376 12.63 -27.02 1.81
CA ILE A 376 13.09 -27.15 0.41
C ILE A 376 13.15 -28.62 0.00
N ASP A 377 13.72 -29.48 0.85
CA ASP A 377 13.87 -30.90 0.58
C ASP A 377 12.54 -31.67 0.66
N GLY A 378 11.51 -31.10 1.28
CA GLY A 378 10.22 -31.75 1.49
C GLY A 378 10.25 -32.82 2.59
N THR A 379 11.20 -32.71 3.51
CA THR A 379 11.44 -33.67 4.60
C THR A 379 11.05 -33.13 5.98
N ILE A 380 10.46 -31.94 6.05
CA ILE A 380 10.13 -31.26 7.31
C ILE A 380 9.22 -32.13 8.19
N SER A 381 9.63 -32.32 9.45
CA SER A 381 8.82 -33.06 10.42
C SER A 381 7.66 -32.20 10.90
N LYS A 382 6.46 -32.79 10.94
CA LYS A 382 5.28 -32.13 11.46
C LYS A 382 5.45 -31.78 12.95
N ASP A 383 6.26 -32.52 13.71
CA ASP A 383 6.38 -32.39 15.19
C ASP A 383 7.08 -31.09 15.65
N LEU A 384 7.65 -30.36 14.69
CA LEU A 384 8.28 -29.07 14.90
C LEU A 384 7.26 -27.93 15.09
N PHE A 385 6.00 -28.14 14.70
CA PHE A 385 4.94 -27.14 14.78
C PHE A 385 4.02 -27.36 15.98
N THR A 386 3.48 -26.26 16.52
CA THR A 386 2.48 -26.29 17.60
C THR A 386 1.10 -26.70 17.09
N GLY A 387 0.29 -27.36 17.93
CA GLY A 387 -1.01 -27.94 17.56
C GLY A 387 -1.93 -27.05 16.71
N GLU A 388 -2.28 -25.85 17.18
CA GLU A 388 -3.25 -24.99 16.50
C GLU A 388 -2.73 -24.37 15.18
N ALA A 389 -1.44 -24.05 15.08
CA ALA A 389 -0.83 -23.48 13.86
C ALA A 389 -0.32 -24.54 12.86
N ARG A 390 -0.11 -25.79 13.32
CA ARG A 390 0.45 -26.89 12.52
C ARG A 390 -0.35 -27.12 11.25
N ASP A 391 -1.67 -27.21 11.35
CA ASP A 391 -2.50 -27.55 10.20
C ASP A 391 -2.50 -26.42 9.16
N GLU A 392 -2.46 -25.16 9.59
CA GLU A 392 -2.37 -24.01 8.69
C GLU A 392 -1.01 -23.95 7.98
N ILE A 393 0.08 -24.10 8.73
CA ILE A 393 1.43 -24.12 8.18
C ILE A 393 1.55 -25.27 7.17
N LEU A 394 1.08 -26.47 7.51
CA LEU A 394 1.15 -27.63 6.62
C LEU A 394 0.28 -27.47 5.37
N ARG A 395 -0.87 -26.78 5.44
CA ARG A 395 -1.68 -26.45 4.26
C ARG A 395 -0.95 -25.49 3.31
N ASN A 396 -0.23 -24.52 3.85
CA ASN A 396 0.49 -23.51 3.07
C ASN A 396 1.92 -23.94 2.67
N LEU A 397 2.41 -25.07 3.19
CA LEU A 397 3.77 -25.53 2.97
C LEU A 397 4.07 -25.91 1.50
N PRO A 398 3.21 -26.64 0.77
CA PRO A 398 3.49 -27.03 -0.61
C PRO A 398 3.75 -25.83 -1.56
N PRO A 399 2.90 -24.80 -1.64
CA PRO A 399 3.18 -23.66 -2.51
C PRO A 399 4.41 -22.86 -2.04
N ALA A 400 4.62 -22.73 -0.73
CA ALA A 400 5.83 -22.10 -0.19
C ALA A 400 7.10 -22.88 -0.60
N ARG A 401 7.06 -24.22 -0.56
CA ARG A 401 8.16 -25.08 -0.99
C ARG A 401 8.47 -24.90 -2.47
N GLU A 402 7.46 -24.95 -3.34
CA GLU A 402 7.67 -24.76 -4.78
C GLU A 402 8.38 -23.43 -5.08
N PHE A 403 7.98 -22.37 -4.38
CA PHE A 403 8.65 -21.08 -4.46
C PHE A 403 10.10 -21.13 -3.98
N LEU A 404 10.37 -21.67 -2.78
CA LEU A 404 11.72 -21.75 -2.24
C LEU A 404 12.64 -22.60 -3.13
N VAL A 405 12.14 -23.71 -3.69
CA VAL A 405 12.86 -24.54 -4.67
C VAL A 405 13.22 -23.72 -5.91
N SER A 406 12.33 -22.84 -6.38
CA SER A 406 12.61 -21.97 -7.53
C SER A 406 13.76 -20.97 -7.26
N LEU A 407 13.99 -20.60 -6.00
CA LEU A 407 15.07 -19.72 -5.58
C LEU A 407 16.42 -20.45 -5.41
N GLY A 408 16.43 -21.78 -5.41
CA GLY A 408 17.62 -22.61 -5.21
C GLY A 408 18.02 -22.73 -3.73
N ARG A 409 19.26 -23.15 -3.45
CA ARG A 409 19.72 -23.41 -2.08
C ARG A 409 19.92 -22.15 -1.25
N LEU A 410 19.68 -22.26 0.07
CA LEU A 410 19.94 -21.21 1.05
C LEU A 410 21.46 -21.04 1.25
N LYS A 411 21.99 -19.88 0.84
CA LYS A 411 23.41 -19.52 0.97
C LYS A 411 23.74 -18.96 2.34
N SER A 412 22.95 -17.99 2.81
CA SER A 412 23.19 -17.29 4.07
C SER A 412 21.89 -16.98 4.80
N MET A 413 21.98 -16.89 6.13
CA MET A 413 20.86 -16.48 6.99
C MET A 413 21.41 -15.54 8.07
N THR A 414 20.89 -14.32 8.11
CA THR A 414 21.38 -13.23 8.97
C THR A 414 20.26 -12.72 9.86
N LEU A 415 20.46 -12.74 11.19
CA LEU A 415 19.47 -12.27 12.16
C LEU A 415 19.30 -10.74 12.08
N LEU A 416 18.06 -10.27 11.95
CA LEU A 416 17.67 -8.87 11.86
C LEU A 416 16.89 -8.39 13.10
N ALA A 417 16.11 -9.28 13.72
CA ALA A 417 15.36 -8.96 14.94
C ALA A 417 15.18 -10.21 15.82
N ASP A 418 15.19 -10.00 17.13
CA ASP A 418 14.92 -10.99 18.17
C ASP A 418 14.14 -10.30 19.28
N LYS A 419 12.84 -10.57 19.36
CA LYS A 419 11.90 -9.88 20.26
C LYS A 419 11.03 -10.91 20.98
N VAL A 420 10.54 -10.57 22.16
CA VAL A 420 9.53 -11.36 22.86
C VAL A 420 8.24 -10.56 22.91
N THR A 421 7.18 -11.11 22.31
CA THR A 421 5.86 -10.47 22.22
C THR A 421 4.80 -11.48 22.62
N GLY A 422 3.92 -11.13 23.56
CA GLY A 422 2.82 -12.02 23.98
C GLY A 422 3.28 -13.39 24.53
N GLY A 423 4.52 -13.50 25.03
CA GLY A 423 5.10 -14.74 25.52
C GLY A 423 5.73 -15.64 24.44
N GLN A 424 5.68 -15.25 23.16
CA GLN A 424 6.38 -15.91 22.06
C GLN A 424 7.64 -15.14 21.68
N ARG A 425 8.66 -15.86 21.22
CA ARG A 425 9.91 -15.29 20.69
C ARG A 425 9.81 -15.14 19.19
N GLU A 426 9.82 -13.90 18.72
CA GLU A 426 9.74 -13.50 17.33
C GLU A 426 11.14 -13.23 16.78
N LEU A 427 11.53 -13.98 15.76
CA LEU A 427 12.81 -13.90 15.09
C LEU A 427 12.61 -13.52 13.62
N THR A 428 13.35 -12.51 13.17
CA THR A 428 13.36 -12.10 11.76
C THR A 428 14.76 -12.28 11.20
N TYR A 429 14.86 -12.96 10.06
CA TYR A 429 16.11 -13.20 9.34
C TYR A 429 16.05 -12.65 7.93
N ARG A 430 17.20 -12.19 7.42
CA ARG A 430 17.45 -12.11 5.98
C ARG A 430 17.97 -13.46 5.52
N THR A 431 17.31 -14.08 4.55
CA THR A 431 17.71 -15.33 3.93
C THR A 431 18.11 -15.08 2.49
N GLU A 432 19.37 -15.38 2.16
CA GLU A 432 19.89 -15.25 0.81
C GLU A 432 19.92 -16.62 0.15
N PHE A 433 19.18 -16.78 -0.94
CA PHE A 433 19.15 -17.97 -1.76
C PHE A 433 20.04 -17.80 -2.99
N GLU A 434 20.22 -18.86 -3.78
CA GLU A 434 20.95 -18.78 -5.05
C GLU A 434 20.38 -17.73 -6.01
N LYS A 435 19.06 -17.57 -6.04
CA LYS A 435 18.32 -16.72 -6.98
C LYS A 435 17.39 -15.71 -6.31
N GLY A 436 17.71 -15.24 -5.12
CA GLY A 436 16.91 -14.21 -4.46
C GLY A 436 17.28 -13.97 -3.02
N THR A 437 16.59 -13.02 -2.40
CA THR A 437 16.66 -12.75 -0.97
C THR A 437 15.24 -12.64 -0.45
N LEU A 438 14.99 -13.21 0.72
CA LEU A 438 13.71 -13.09 1.42
C LEU A 438 13.97 -12.63 2.86
N THR A 439 12.93 -12.09 3.48
CA THR A 439 12.82 -11.94 4.92
C THR A 439 12.04 -13.14 5.47
N LEU A 440 12.65 -13.91 6.36
CA LEU A 440 12.04 -15.02 7.08
C LEU A 440 11.61 -14.54 8.46
N ASN A 441 10.33 -14.66 8.77
CA ASN A 441 9.79 -14.41 10.12
C ASN A 441 9.42 -15.75 10.76
N VAL A 442 9.85 -15.94 12.01
CA VAL A 442 9.60 -17.16 12.78
C VAL A 442 9.15 -16.77 14.19
N SER A 443 8.00 -17.29 14.59
CA SER A 443 7.52 -17.23 15.97
C SER A 443 7.78 -18.57 16.66
N LEU A 444 8.40 -18.53 17.84
CA LEU A 444 8.68 -19.69 18.66
C LEU A 444 7.93 -19.63 19.99
N THR A 445 7.40 -20.77 20.43
CA THR A 445 6.88 -20.93 21.80
C THR A 445 8.00 -21.02 22.83
N GLN A 446 7.64 -21.02 24.11
CA GLN A 446 8.59 -21.22 25.21
C GLN A 446 9.29 -22.58 25.14
N GLU A 447 8.64 -23.58 24.57
CA GLU A 447 9.18 -24.93 24.33
C GLU A 447 9.95 -25.03 23.01
N ALA A 448 10.29 -23.90 22.38
CA ALA A 448 11.02 -23.80 21.11
C ALA A 448 10.34 -24.52 19.92
N LYS A 449 9.01 -24.63 19.94
CA LYS A 449 8.22 -25.07 18.77
C LYS A 449 7.88 -23.90 17.87
N ILE A 450 7.79 -24.15 16.58
CA ILE A 450 7.39 -23.13 15.60
C ILE A 450 5.89 -22.91 15.71
N ALA A 451 5.52 -21.72 16.17
CA ALA A 451 4.15 -21.23 16.21
C ALA A 451 3.75 -20.55 14.91
N ALA A 452 4.68 -19.90 14.22
CA ALA A 452 4.46 -19.32 12.90
C ALA A 452 5.76 -19.29 12.09
N ILE A 453 5.65 -19.45 10.78
CA ILE A 453 6.76 -19.28 9.84
C ILE A 453 6.24 -18.65 8.55
N SER A 454 6.88 -17.57 8.10
CA SER A 454 6.52 -16.91 6.85
C SER A 454 7.74 -16.34 6.15
N PHE A 455 7.67 -16.32 4.82
CA PHE A 455 8.66 -15.69 3.97
C PHE A 455 8.02 -14.51 3.27
N THR A 456 8.65 -13.35 3.36
CA THR A 456 8.25 -12.14 2.62
C THR A 456 9.41 -11.64 1.76
N PRO A 457 9.15 -10.92 0.67
CA PRO A 457 10.19 -10.35 -0.19
C PRO A 457 11.12 -9.38 0.55
#